data_AF-A0A7X2XJ49-F1
#
_entry.id   AF-A0A7X2XJ49-F1
#
_cell.length_a   1.000
_cell.length_b   1.000
_cell.length_c   1.000
_cell.angle_alpha   90.00
_cell.angle_beta   90.00
_cell.angle_gamma   90.00
#
_symmetry.space_group_name_H-M   'P 1'
#
loop_
_entity.id
_entity.type
_entity.pdbx_description
1 polymer ?
#
loop_
_entity_poly.entity_id
_entity_poly.type
_entity_poly.pdbx_seq_one_letter_code
_entity_poly.pdbx_strand_id
1 'polypeptide(L)'
;MKTTVKDLVVLRGTEGIGLMVSVPFREAEDVQKLQESIRRGKTLEVEIKPLSKARTLSANNYCWHLCDEIAKKLSQEKVYYSKEDVYREAIKDCGPYRNYHFMDKESLEYMIKGWTAGRVGRIVIVTGDYEADFYLGSREYNREQMSRLIDCLLAMAEEQGVKLRPRADIEEMLNKWGNKDDSKSKADTA
;
A
#
# COMPACT_ATOMS: atom_id res chain seq x y z
N MET A 1 -27.39 9.48 -7.48
CA MET A 1 -27.11 8.03 -7.36
C MET A 1 -25.75 7.75 -8.00
N LYS A 2 -24.87 6.97 -7.34
CA LYS A 2 -23.61 6.50 -7.92
C LYS A 2 -23.59 4.98 -7.82
N THR A 3 -23.57 4.31 -8.96
CA THR A 3 -23.57 2.84 -9.01
C THR A 3 -22.50 2.33 -9.96
N THR A 4 -22.13 1.06 -9.79
CA THR A 4 -21.20 0.38 -10.68
C THR A 4 -21.98 -0.66 -11.47
N VAL A 5 -21.89 -0.58 -12.79
CA VAL A 5 -22.57 -1.49 -13.71
C VAL A 5 -21.54 -2.31 -14.48
N LYS A 6 -21.86 -3.57 -14.74
CA LYS A 6 -21.00 -4.48 -15.50
C LYS A 6 -21.30 -4.45 -16.99
N ASP A 7 -22.55 -4.16 -17.35
CA ASP A 7 -23.03 -4.21 -18.73
C ASP A 7 -23.62 -2.86 -19.14
N LEU A 8 -23.17 -2.37 -20.30
CA LEU A 8 -23.67 -1.18 -20.98
C LEU A 8 -24.15 -1.60 -22.37
N VAL A 9 -25.46 -1.49 -22.62
CA VAL A 9 -26.03 -1.84 -23.93
C VAL A 9 -26.17 -0.57 -24.76
N VAL A 10 -25.59 -0.60 -25.96
CA VAL A 10 -25.64 0.51 -26.91
C VAL A 10 -26.67 0.20 -27.98
N LEU A 11 -27.71 1.02 -28.06
CA LEU A 11 -28.76 0.93 -29.07
C LEU A 11 -28.51 2.00 -30.14
N ARG A 12 -28.31 1.59 -31.39
CA ARG A 12 -28.10 2.51 -32.51
C ARG A 12 -29.42 2.69 -33.26
N GLY A 13 -29.96 3.89 -33.22
CA GLY A 13 -31.12 4.30 -34.01
C GLY A 13 -30.72 5.13 -35.22
N THR A 14 -31.70 5.46 -36.07
CA THR A 14 -31.50 6.30 -37.26
C THR A 14 -31.22 7.77 -36.91
N GLU A 15 -31.67 8.24 -35.74
CA GLU A 15 -31.52 9.63 -35.29
C GLU A 15 -30.55 9.80 -34.10
N GLY A 16 -29.93 8.71 -33.62
CA GLY A 16 -28.99 8.82 -32.50
C GLY A 16 -28.59 7.49 -31.85
N ILE A 17 -27.85 7.60 -30.75
CA ILE A 17 -27.34 6.47 -29.97
C ILE A 17 -27.98 6.53 -28.57
N GLY A 18 -28.71 5.48 -28.22
CA GLY A 18 -29.23 5.26 -26.87
C GLY A 18 -28.27 4.41 -26.04
N LEU A 19 -28.08 4.77 -24.77
CA LEU A 19 -27.36 3.97 -23.79
C LEU A 19 -28.37 3.39 -22.79
N MET A 20 -28.42 2.08 -22.67
CA MET A 20 -29.20 1.39 -21.65
C MET A 20 -28.24 0.80 -20.60
N VAL A 21 -28.48 1.18 -19.35
CA VAL A 21 -27.69 0.75 -18.20
C VAL A 21 -28.57 -0.15 -17.34
N SER A 22 -28.15 -1.41 -17.14
CA SER A 22 -28.84 -2.32 -16.21
C SER A 22 -28.39 -2.04 -14.79
N VAL A 23 -29.33 -1.57 -13.96
CA VAL A 23 -29.06 -1.18 -12.56
C VAL A 23 -29.49 -2.32 -11.63
N PRO A 24 -28.71 -2.64 -10.57
CA PRO A 24 -29.13 -3.64 -9.58
C PRO A 24 -30.47 -3.26 -8.91
N PHE A 25 -31.30 -4.26 -8.62
CA PHE A 25 -32.66 -4.06 -8.07
C PHE A 25 -32.70 -3.27 -6.76
N ARG A 26 -31.62 -3.29 -5.96
CA ARG A 26 -31.50 -2.48 -4.73
C ARG A 26 -31.57 -0.97 -4.97
N GLU A 27 -31.24 -0.51 -6.17
CA GLU A 27 -31.27 0.91 -6.55
C GLU A 27 -32.62 1.29 -7.21
N ALA A 28 -33.59 0.36 -7.29
CA ALA A 28 -34.84 0.58 -8.03
C ALA A 28 -35.62 1.80 -7.53
N GLU A 29 -35.61 2.06 -6.22
CA GLU A 29 -36.29 3.22 -5.63
C GLU A 29 -35.65 4.54 -6.08
N ASP A 30 -34.31 4.59 -6.18
CA ASP A 30 -33.59 5.77 -6.64
C ASP A 30 -33.81 6.02 -8.13
N VAL A 31 -33.85 4.95 -8.94
CA VAL A 31 -34.19 5.06 -10.38
C VAL A 31 -35.61 5.61 -10.57
N GLN A 32 -36.58 5.17 -9.77
CA GLN A 32 -37.95 5.70 -9.82
C GLN A 32 -38.00 7.21 -9.49
N LYS A 33 -37.25 7.66 -8.47
CA LYS A 33 -37.14 9.09 -8.11
C LYS A 33 -36.53 9.94 -9.23
N LEU A 34 -35.52 9.41 -9.93
CA LEU A 34 -34.91 10.07 -11.08
C LEU A 34 -35.90 10.17 -12.25
N GLN A 35 -36.64 9.10 -12.53
CA GLN A 35 -37.66 9.09 -13.58
C GLN A 35 -38.78 10.10 -13.30
N GLU A 36 -39.23 10.20 -12.05
CA GLU A 36 -40.22 11.19 -11.65
C GLU A 36 -39.69 12.63 -11.78
N SER A 37 -38.41 12.85 -11.45
CA SER A 37 -37.76 14.16 -11.63
C SER A 37 -37.72 14.59 -13.10
N ILE A 38 -37.44 13.67 -14.03
CA ILE A 38 -37.52 13.93 -15.47
C ILE A 38 -38.95 14.26 -15.89
N ARG A 39 -39.94 13.50 -15.41
CA ARG A 39 -41.36 13.76 -15.71
C ARG A 39 -41.82 15.14 -15.24
N ARG A 40 -41.24 15.65 -14.16
CA ARG A 40 -41.45 17.02 -13.64
C ARG A 40 -40.65 18.09 -14.39
N GLY A 41 -40.02 17.75 -15.52
CA GLY A 41 -39.33 18.68 -16.40
C GLY A 41 -37.88 18.98 -16.01
N LYS A 42 -37.26 18.20 -15.10
CA LYS A 42 -35.85 18.40 -14.74
C LYS A 42 -34.93 17.65 -15.70
N THR A 43 -33.84 18.30 -16.10
CA THR A 43 -32.73 17.66 -16.83
C THR A 43 -31.79 16.99 -15.83
N LEU A 44 -31.27 15.81 -16.18
CA LEU A 44 -30.29 15.09 -15.37
C LEU A 44 -28.93 15.11 -16.08
N GLU A 45 -27.87 15.32 -15.31
CA GLU A 45 -26.50 15.12 -15.76
C GLU A 45 -26.07 13.67 -15.49
N VAL A 46 -25.44 13.03 -16.48
CA VAL A 46 -24.99 11.63 -16.39
C VAL A 46 -23.50 11.55 -16.64
N GLU A 47 -22.75 11.06 -15.65
CA GLU A 47 -21.31 10.84 -15.75
C GLU A 47 -21.00 9.34 -15.80
N ILE A 48 -20.45 8.88 -16.92
CA ILE A 48 -20.00 7.49 -17.11
C ILE A 48 -18.47 7.50 -17.13
N LYS A 49 -17.87 6.86 -16.12
CA LYS A 49 -16.41 6.69 -16.02
C LYS A 49 -16.08 5.21 -15.97
N PRO A 50 -14.98 4.78 -16.63
CA PRO A 50 -14.42 3.46 -16.38
C PRO A 50 -14.18 3.31 -14.87
N LEU A 51 -14.59 2.17 -14.30
CA LEU A 51 -14.27 1.88 -12.92
C LEU A 51 -12.74 1.75 -12.81
N SER A 52 -12.08 2.77 -12.27
CA SER A 52 -10.69 2.63 -11.89
C SER A 52 -10.65 1.59 -10.77
N LYS A 53 -9.78 0.57 -10.91
CA LYS A 53 -9.52 -0.36 -9.81
C LYS A 53 -9.24 0.51 -8.58
N ALA A 54 -10.02 0.34 -7.51
CA ALA A 54 -9.70 0.92 -6.21
C ALA A 54 -8.21 0.69 -6.02
N ARG A 55 -7.43 1.77 -5.81
CA ARG A 55 -5.95 1.72 -5.81
C ARG A 55 -5.56 0.47 -5.03
N THR A 56 -5.11 -0.58 -5.74
CA THR A 56 -4.71 -1.83 -5.09
C THR A 56 -3.73 -1.43 -4.01
N LEU A 57 -3.99 -1.82 -2.76
CA LEU A 57 -3.09 -1.54 -1.65
C LEU A 57 -1.73 -2.09 -2.09
N SER A 58 -0.75 -1.20 -2.26
CA SER A 58 0.60 -1.65 -2.62
C SER A 58 1.17 -2.43 -1.43
N ALA A 59 2.13 -3.33 -1.66
CA ALA A 59 2.81 -4.01 -0.56
C ALA A 59 3.37 -3.00 0.47
N ASN A 60 3.85 -1.84 0.01
CA ASN A 60 4.29 -0.74 0.88
C ASN A 60 3.15 -0.19 1.76
N ASN A 61 1.98 0.09 1.18
CA ASN A 61 0.85 0.59 1.96
C ASN A 61 0.36 -0.45 2.97
N TYR A 62 0.44 -1.74 2.60
CA TYR A 62 0.07 -2.83 3.50
C TYR A 62 1.06 -3.02 4.64
N CYS A 63 2.36 -2.94 4.35
CA CYS A 63 3.41 -2.91 5.36
C CYS A 63 3.12 -1.83 6.40
N TRP A 64 2.87 -0.59 5.96
CA TRP A 64 2.54 0.51 6.89
C TRP A 64 1.23 0.29 7.65
N HIS A 65 0.22 -0.29 7.01
CA HIS A 65 -1.04 -0.64 7.67
C HIS A 65 -0.83 -1.68 8.77
N LEU A 66 -0.05 -2.74 8.51
CA LEU A 66 0.29 -3.73 9.53
C LEU A 66 1.04 -3.09 10.70
N CYS A 67 2.04 -2.25 10.40
CA CYS A 67 2.79 -1.54 11.43
C CYS A 67 1.88 -0.66 12.31
N ASP A 68 0.91 0.04 11.72
CA ASP A 68 -0.05 0.90 12.43
C ASP A 68 -0.98 0.09 13.34
N GLU A 69 -1.52 -1.03 12.86
CA GLU A 69 -2.41 -1.88 13.65
C GLU A 69 -1.67 -2.57 14.81
N ILE A 70 -0.44 -3.05 14.57
CA ILE A 70 0.43 -3.61 15.62
C ILE A 70 0.77 -2.53 16.66
N ALA A 71 1.17 -1.33 16.22
CA ALA A 71 1.50 -0.22 17.09
C ALA A 71 0.33 0.17 18.00
N LYS A 72 -0.90 0.20 17.47
CA LYS A 72 -2.12 0.44 18.26
C LYS A 72 -2.37 -0.62 19.32
N LYS A 73 -2.08 -1.89 19.02
CA LYS A 73 -2.21 -2.99 19.98
C LYS A 73 -1.17 -2.89 21.09
N LEU A 74 0.11 -2.74 20.73
CA LEU A 74 1.19 -2.58 21.70
C LEU A 74 1.00 -1.34 22.58
N SER A 75 0.46 -0.25 22.02
CA SER A 75 0.18 0.98 22.77
C SER A 75 -0.88 0.86 23.86
N GLN A 76 -1.61 -0.27 23.94
CA GLN A 76 -2.58 -0.51 25.00
C GLN A 76 -1.90 -0.84 26.35
N GLU A 77 -0.61 -1.20 26.34
CA GLU A 77 0.13 -1.67 27.51
C GLU A 77 0.92 -0.56 28.25
N LYS A 78 0.37 0.67 28.31
CA LYS A 78 0.94 1.89 28.94
C LYS A 78 2.23 2.46 28.31
N VAL A 79 2.84 1.78 27.34
CA VAL A 79 3.97 2.29 26.56
C VAL A 79 3.47 2.59 25.15
N TYR A 80 3.61 3.83 24.69
CA TYR A 80 3.23 4.21 23.32
C TYR A 80 4.26 3.69 22.31
N TYR A 81 3.77 3.04 21.25
CA TYR A 81 4.56 2.61 20.09
C TYR A 81 4.03 3.31 18.84
N SER A 82 4.93 3.86 18.03
CA SER A 82 4.58 4.35 16.69
C SER A 82 4.66 3.22 15.65
N LYS A 83 4.00 3.42 14.52
CA LYS A 83 4.16 2.51 13.36
C LYS A 83 5.61 2.48 12.87
N GLU A 84 6.35 3.59 13.01
CA GLU A 84 7.76 3.67 12.66
C GLU A 84 8.63 2.82 13.60
N ASP A 85 8.29 2.72 14.89
CA ASP A 85 8.99 1.86 15.85
C ASP A 85 8.82 0.38 15.48
N VAL A 86 7.57 -0.04 15.22
CA VAL A 86 7.26 -1.41 14.78
C VAL A 86 7.98 -1.73 13.47
N TYR A 87 7.96 -0.81 12.51
CA TYR A 87 8.64 -0.97 11.23
C TYR A 87 10.15 -1.13 11.40
N ARG A 88 10.78 -0.34 12.29
CA ARG A 88 12.20 -0.44 12.57
C ARG A 88 12.55 -1.76 13.22
N GLU A 89 11.72 -2.25 14.13
CA GLU A 89 11.94 -3.54 14.79
C GLU A 89 11.87 -4.69 13.78
N ALA A 90 10.82 -4.72 12.95
CA ALA A 90 10.69 -5.72 11.89
C ALA A 90 11.89 -5.72 10.93
N ILE A 91 12.46 -4.55 10.62
CA ILE A 91 13.68 -4.45 9.80
C ILE A 91 14.89 -5.06 10.50
N LYS A 92 15.07 -4.87 11.81
CA LYS A 92 16.20 -5.49 12.53
C LYS A 92 16.08 -7.00 12.54
N ASP A 93 14.87 -7.52 12.69
CA ASP A 93 14.61 -8.95 12.83
C ASP A 93 14.76 -9.72 11.51
N CYS A 94 14.29 -9.16 10.40
CA CYS A 94 14.24 -9.88 9.13
C CYS A 94 14.84 -9.15 7.93
N GLY A 95 15.20 -7.88 8.10
CA GLY A 95 15.69 -7.02 7.03
C GLY A 95 17.11 -7.38 6.59
N PRO A 96 17.45 -7.18 5.31
CA PRO A 96 18.80 -7.34 4.82
C PRO A 96 19.72 -6.26 5.41
N TYR A 97 20.88 -6.69 5.89
CA TYR A 97 21.95 -5.81 6.34
C TYR A 97 23.27 -6.14 5.62
N ARG A 98 24.18 -5.17 5.66
CA ARG A 98 25.58 -5.37 5.30
C ARG A 98 26.45 -4.94 6.46
N ASN A 99 27.38 -5.80 6.83
CA ASN A 99 28.38 -5.49 7.82
C ASN A 99 29.53 -4.70 7.19
N TYR A 100 30.00 -3.68 7.89
CA TYR A 100 31.15 -2.88 7.48
C TYR A 100 32.11 -2.67 8.65
N HIS A 101 33.40 -2.75 8.33
CA HIS A 101 34.49 -2.37 9.23
C HIS A 101 35.08 -1.02 8.82
N PHE A 102 35.39 -0.20 9.81
CA PHE A 102 35.96 1.13 9.65
C PHE A 102 37.37 1.20 10.24
N MET A 103 38.18 2.14 9.75
CA MET A 103 39.55 2.34 10.24
C MET A 103 39.58 3.11 11.57
N ASP A 104 38.55 3.93 11.82
CA ASP A 104 38.46 4.81 12.97
C ASP A 104 36.99 5.10 13.34
N LYS A 105 36.76 5.65 14.54
CA LYS A 105 35.40 5.93 15.07
C LYS A 105 34.74 7.13 14.39
N GLU A 106 35.50 8.12 13.95
CA GLU A 106 34.97 9.32 13.31
C GLU A 106 34.34 8.97 11.95
N SER A 107 35.00 8.12 11.16
CA SER A 107 34.49 7.56 9.92
C SER A 107 33.20 6.76 10.14
N LEU A 108 33.14 5.93 11.19
CA LEU A 108 31.94 5.17 11.55
C LEU A 108 30.77 6.11 11.88
N GLU A 109 30.99 7.10 12.76
CA GLU A 109 29.96 8.07 13.16
C GLU A 109 29.45 8.90 11.97
N TYR A 110 30.36 9.34 11.10
CA TYR A 110 30.01 10.05 9.86
C TYR A 110 29.09 9.21 8.97
N MET A 111 29.44 7.92 8.80
CA MET A 111 28.66 7.00 7.98
C MET A 111 27.30 6.66 8.60
N ILE A 112 27.22 6.47 9.92
CA ILE A 112 25.95 6.28 10.63
C ILE A 112 25.02 7.47 10.38
N LYS A 113 25.54 8.69 10.55
CA LYS A 113 24.78 9.93 10.35
C LYS A 113 24.28 10.05 8.91
N GLY A 114 25.15 9.80 7.92
CA GLY A 114 24.79 9.85 6.51
C GLY A 114 23.77 8.77 6.11
N TRP A 115 23.91 7.55 6.64
CA TRP A 115 23.03 6.43 6.32
C TRP A 115 21.60 6.63 6.84
N THR A 116 21.48 7.12 8.08
CA THR A 116 20.19 7.26 8.78
C THR A 116 19.46 8.56 8.46
N ALA A 117 20.14 9.55 7.87
CA ALA A 117 19.58 10.87 7.58
C ALA A 117 18.30 10.80 6.72
N GLY A 118 17.17 11.17 7.33
CA GLY A 118 15.87 11.30 6.67
C GLY A 118 15.24 9.99 6.20
N ARG A 119 15.73 8.83 6.67
CA ARG A 119 15.28 7.51 6.21
C ARG A 119 14.94 6.59 7.37
N VAL A 120 13.65 6.48 7.68
CA VAL A 120 13.11 5.69 8.81
C VAL A 120 13.61 4.25 8.81
N GLY A 121 13.61 3.59 7.65
CA GLY A 121 13.99 2.18 7.50
C GLY A 121 15.48 1.90 7.38
N ARG A 122 16.34 2.93 7.36
CA ARG A 122 17.79 2.72 7.41
C ARG A 122 18.25 2.75 8.85
N ILE A 123 18.76 1.62 9.30
CA ILE A 123 19.18 1.39 10.69
C ILE A 123 20.65 1.01 10.67
N VAL A 124 21.39 1.43 11.69
CA VAL A 124 22.74 0.95 11.92
C VAL A 124 22.80 0.38 13.32
N ILE A 125 23.34 -0.83 13.46
CA ILE A 125 23.61 -1.46 14.76
C ILE A 125 25.12 -1.61 14.88
N VAL A 126 25.72 -0.97 15.88
CA VAL A 126 27.16 -1.09 16.16
C VAL A 126 27.40 -2.43 16.85
N THR A 127 28.17 -3.31 16.20
CA THR A 127 28.44 -4.68 16.66
C THR A 127 29.83 -4.81 17.29
N GLY A 128 30.73 -3.84 17.04
CA GLY A 128 32.07 -3.78 17.63
C GLY A 128 32.65 -2.37 17.65
N ASP A 129 33.89 -2.21 18.12
CA ASP A 129 34.52 -0.89 18.29
C ASP A 129 34.65 -0.06 16.99
N TYR A 130 34.74 -0.75 15.85
CA TYR A 130 34.85 -0.17 14.51
C TYR A 130 33.99 -0.93 13.50
N GLU A 131 32.96 -1.63 13.96
CA GLU A 131 32.15 -2.52 13.14
C GLU A 131 30.67 -2.24 13.37
N ALA A 132 29.90 -2.18 12.28
CA ALA A 132 28.47 -2.00 12.36
C ALA A 132 27.72 -2.64 11.19
N ASP A 133 26.49 -3.08 11.48
CA ASP A 133 25.53 -3.62 10.54
C ASP A 133 24.62 -2.51 10.02
N PHE A 134 24.63 -2.31 8.71
CA PHE A 134 23.84 -1.31 8.01
C PHE A 134 22.65 -1.98 7.33
N TYR A 135 21.47 -1.76 7.90
CA TYR A 135 20.21 -2.27 7.39
C TYR A 135 19.64 -1.36 6.32
N LEU A 136 19.07 -1.98 5.28
CA LEU A 136 18.35 -1.28 4.21
C LEU A 136 16.87 -1.07 4.60
N GLY A 137 16.29 0.02 4.12
CA GLY A 137 14.85 0.25 4.22
C GLY A 137 14.08 -0.44 3.09
N SER A 138 12.79 -0.72 3.30
CA SER A 138 11.96 -1.46 2.33
C SER A 138 11.79 -0.80 0.96
N ARG A 139 12.18 0.48 0.83
CA ARG A 139 12.28 1.18 -0.47
C ARG A 139 13.34 0.57 -1.40
N GLU A 140 14.36 -0.07 -0.84
CA GLU A 140 15.51 -0.64 -1.56
C GLU A 140 15.40 -2.16 -1.71
N TYR A 141 14.26 -2.74 -1.31
CA TYR A 141 14.09 -4.18 -1.28
C TYR A 141 13.74 -4.72 -2.66
N ASN A 142 14.22 -5.93 -2.93
CA ASN A 142 13.66 -6.76 -3.99
C ASN A 142 12.37 -7.45 -3.51
N ARG A 143 11.70 -8.19 -4.41
CA ARG A 143 10.43 -8.86 -4.12
C ARG A 143 10.53 -9.85 -2.94
N GLU A 144 11.62 -10.62 -2.87
CA GLU A 144 11.82 -11.63 -1.82
C GLU A 144 12.02 -10.97 -0.46
N GLN A 145 12.83 -9.92 -0.39
CA GLN A 145 13.07 -9.12 0.81
C GLN A 145 11.78 -8.44 1.29
N MET A 146 10.96 -7.92 0.37
CA MET A 146 9.66 -7.33 0.71
C MET A 146 8.66 -8.38 1.20
N SER A 147 8.64 -9.57 0.60
CA SER A 147 7.83 -10.69 1.09
C SER A 147 8.20 -11.05 2.52
N ARG A 148 9.50 -11.22 2.77
CA ARG A 148 10.02 -11.58 4.09
C ARG A 148 9.66 -10.55 5.17
N LEU A 149 9.70 -9.26 4.82
CA LEU A 149 9.27 -8.19 5.72
C LEU A 149 7.77 -8.28 6.04
N ILE A 150 6.93 -8.52 5.04
CA ILE A 150 5.50 -8.71 5.27
C ILE A 150 5.24 -9.95 6.14
N ASP A 151 5.94 -11.07 5.87
CA ASP A 151 5.80 -12.30 6.67
C ASP A 151 6.19 -12.07 8.14
N CYS A 152 7.28 -11.34 8.39
CA CYS A 152 7.68 -10.93 9.74
C CYS A 152 6.59 -10.08 10.43
N LEU A 153 6.05 -9.08 9.74
CA LEU A 153 4.96 -8.24 10.28
C LEU A 153 3.67 -9.05 10.51
N LEU A 154 3.38 -10.06 9.69
CA LEU A 154 2.23 -10.94 9.88
C LEU A 154 2.38 -11.79 11.14
N ALA A 155 3.58 -12.32 11.39
CA ALA A 155 3.87 -13.06 12.63
C ALA A 155 3.71 -12.16 13.87
N MET A 156 4.28 -10.95 13.85
CA MET A 156 4.09 -9.96 14.92
C MET A 156 2.61 -9.61 15.11
N ALA A 157 1.87 -9.42 14.03
CA ALA A 157 0.44 -9.12 14.07
C ALA A 157 -0.38 -10.29 14.66
N GLU A 158 -0.02 -11.54 14.36
CA GLU A 158 -0.66 -12.72 14.93
C GLU A 158 -0.43 -12.82 16.44
N GLU A 159 0.81 -12.58 16.91
CA GLU A 159 1.15 -12.55 18.35
C GLU A 159 0.34 -11.49 19.11
N GLN A 160 0.12 -10.33 18.49
CA GLN A 160 -0.63 -9.21 19.07
C GLN A 160 -2.16 -9.32 18.85
N GLY A 161 -2.65 -10.42 18.25
CA GLY A 161 -4.07 -10.65 18.00
C GLY A 161 -4.71 -9.64 17.03
N VAL A 162 -3.95 -9.15 16.06
CA VAL A 162 -4.42 -8.25 15.00
C VAL A 162 -5.17 -9.05 13.93
N LYS A 163 -6.29 -8.53 13.44
CA LYS A 163 -7.06 -9.16 12.37
C LYS A 163 -6.31 -9.08 11.04
N LEU A 164 -5.94 -10.24 10.49
CA LEU A 164 -5.22 -10.34 9.24
C LEU A 164 -6.14 -10.41 8.01
N ARG A 165 -5.59 -10.05 6.85
CA ARG A 165 -6.25 -10.28 5.55
C ARG A 165 -6.09 -11.76 5.13
N PRO A 166 -6.96 -12.28 4.26
CA PRO A 166 -6.76 -13.59 3.64
C PRO A 166 -5.41 -13.66 2.92
N ARG A 167 -4.70 -14.79 3.03
CA ARG A 167 -3.38 -14.98 2.38
C ARG A 167 -3.40 -14.73 0.88
N ALA A 168 -4.46 -15.12 0.19
CA ALA A 168 -4.62 -14.91 -1.26
C ALA A 168 -4.53 -13.42 -1.65
N ASP A 169 -5.11 -12.53 -0.84
CA ASP A 169 -5.06 -11.08 -1.08
C ASP A 169 -3.64 -10.54 -0.89
N ILE A 170 -2.91 -11.08 0.10
CA ILE A 170 -1.54 -10.69 0.42
C ILE A 170 -0.59 -11.12 -0.71
N GLU A 171 -0.71 -12.36 -1.17
CA GLU A 171 0.07 -12.90 -2.28
C GLU A 171 -0.17 -12.11 -3.58
N GLU A 172 -1.43 -11.78 -3.89
CA GLU A 172 -1.76 -10.96 -5.07
C GLU A 172 -1.07 -9.58 -5.01
N MET A 173 -0.97 -9.00 -3.82
CA MET A 173 -0.32 -7.70 -3.60
C MET A 173 1.20 -7.79 -3.75
N LEU A 174 1.83 -8.84 -3.22
CA LEU A 174 3.27 -9.10 -3.36
C LEU A 174 3.65 -9.34 -4.84
N ASN A 175 2.82 -10.10 -5.56
CA ASN A 175 3.02 -10.37 -6.98
C ASN A 175 3.00 -9.09 -7.85
N LYS A 176 2.19 -8.10 -7.46
CA LYS A 176 2.07 -6.82 -8.19
C LYS A 176 3.15 -5.80 -7.87
N TRP A 177 3.87 -5.94 -6.76
CA TRP A 177 4.78 -4.91 -6.26
C TRP A 177 6.07 -4.79 -7.10
N GLY A 178 6.62 -5.91 -7.57
CA GLY A 178 7.83 -5.92 -8.41
C GLY A 178 7.60 -5.59 -9.90
N ASN A 179 6.34 -5.60 -10.37
CA ASN A 179 6.02 -5.41 -11.79
C ASN A 179 5.72 -3.93 -12.16
N LYS A 180 6.02 -2.98 -11.27
CA LYS A 180 5.55 -1.59 -11.40
C LYS A 180 6.61 -0.53 -11.78
N ASP A 181 7.84 -0.93 -12.08
CA ASP A 181 8.91 0.04 -12.42
C ASP A 181 9.36 0.07 -13.90
N ASP A 182 8.74 -0.70 -14.80
CA ASP A 182 9.08 -0.61 -16.24
C ASP A 182 8.40 0.56 -16.98
N SER A 183 7.50 1.31 -16.33
CA SER A 183 6.82 2.46 -16.97
C SER A 183 7.32 3.83 -16.51
N LYS A 184 8.33 3.89 -15.62
CA LYS A 184 8.92 5.16 -15.15
C LYS A 184 10.39 5.36 -15.50
N SER A 185 11.08 4.35 -16.06
CA SER A 185 12.49 4.47 -16.45
C SER A 185 12.72 5.01 -17.88
N LYS A 186 11.67 5.28 -18.67
CA LYS A 186 11.79 5.79 -20.05
C LYS A 186 11.44 7.27 -20.25
N ALA A 187 11.18 8.03 -19.18
CA ALA A 187 10.81 9.45 -19.29
C ALA A 187 11.94 10.44 -18.95
N ASP A 188 13.04 10.00 -18.35
CA ASP A 188 14.15 10.87 -17.92
C ASP A 188 15.45 10.63 -18.71
N THR A 189 15.35 10.19 -19.97
CA THR A 189 16.54 10.02 -20.85
C THR A 189 16.25 10.36 -22.32
N ALA A 190 15.60 11.51 -22.53
CA ALA A 190 15.51 12.15 -23.84
C ALA A 190 15.77 13.65 -23.70
#